data_AF-R7S7I9-F1
#
_entry.id   AF-R7S7I9-F1
#
_cell.length_a   1.000
_cell.length_b   1.000
_cell.length_c   1.000
_cell.angle_alpha   90.00
_cell.angle_beta   90.00
_cell.angle_gamma   90.00
#
_symmetry.space_group_name_H-M   'P 1'
#
loop_
_entity.id
_entity.type
_entity.pdbx_description
1 polymer ?
#
loop_
_entity_poly.entity_id
_entity_poly.type
_entity_poly.pdbx_seq_one_letter_code
_entity_poly.pdbx_strand_id
1 'polypeptide(L)'
;KIKGFCRVAREAGFRLAWNDTCCIDKTSSAELSEAINSMYEWYRLSDMCYVYLADVPDGDIARRGSDFRGSSWHTRGWTLQELIAPEFVVFLTQTWCFLGTKMSLASALARTSGIDFDILVGRARPDSVSVARRMSWAAKRATTRVEDRAYSLMGIFGIHMPPIYGEGEKAFIRLQEEILKTTPDQSIFVW
;
A
#
# COMPACT_ATOMS: atom_id res chain seq x y z
N LYS A 1 -14.81 -9.49 7.01
CA LYS A 1 -14.14 -8.24 6.59
C LYS A 1 -15.00 -7.43 5.61
N ILE A 2 -15.35 -7.96 4.43
CA ILE A 2 -16.14 -7.23 3.40
C ILE A 2 -17.44 -6.60 3.94
N LYS A 3 -18.27 -7.35 4.68
CA LYS A 3 -19.51 -6.81 5.27
C LYS A 3 -19.28 -5.59 6.16
N GLY A 4 -18.20 -5.60 6.96
CA GLY A 4 -17.84 -4.47 7.82
C GLY A 4 -17.38 -3.26 7.01
N PHE A 5 -16.59 -3.49 5.96
CA PHE A 5 -16.16 -2.45 5.03
C PHE A 5 -17.34 -1.77 4.33
N CYS A 6 -18.27 -2.56 3.75
CA CYS A 6 -19.48 -2.02 3.14
C CYS A 6 -20.35 -1.24 4.13
N ARG A 7 -20.45 -1.71 5.38
CA ARG A 7 -21.20 -1.01 6.43
C ARG A 7 -20.59 0.37 6.72
N VAL A 8 -19.30 0.42 7.04
CA VAL A 8 -18.61 1.68 7.37
C VAL A 8 -18.62 2.65 6.19
N ALA A 9 -18.34 2.17 4.97
CA ALA A 9 -18.40 3.01 3.77
C ALA A 9 -19.80 3.58 3.53
N ARG A 10 -20.85 2.76 3.70
CA ARG A 10 -22.24 3.20 3.54
C ARG A 10 -22.68 4.19 4.62
N GLU A 11 -22.29 3.97 5.87
CA GLU A 11 -22.54 4.90 6.98
C GLU A 11 -21.87 6.27 6.72
N ALA A 12 -20.73 6.28 6.02
CA ALA A 12 -20.05 7.50 5.57
C ALA A 12 -20.61 8.10 4.26
N GLY A 13 -21.67 7.51 3.68
CA GLY A 13 -22.36 8.05 2.50
C GLY A 13 -21.86 7.52 1.14
N PHE A 14 -20.90 6.58 1.12
CA PHE A 14 -20.41 6.02 -0.13
C PHE A 14 -21.36 4.97 -0.72
N ARG A 15 -21.61 5.06 -2.03
CA ARG A 15 -22.48 4.13 -2.77
C ARG A 15 -21.73 2.94 -3.37
N LEU A 16 -20.45 3.13 -3.67
CA LEU A 16 -19.58 2.14 -4.29
C LEU A 16 -18.41 1.88 -3.34
N ALA A 17 -17.92 0.65 -3.36
CA ALA A 17 -16.81 0.21 -2.55
C ALA A 17 -15.99 -0.78 -3.39
N TRP A 18 -14.67 -0.59 -3.41
CA TRP A 18 -13.76 -1.47 -4.14
C TRP A 18 -12.85 -2.22 -3.16
N ASN A 19 -12.64 -3.50 -3.42
CA ASN A 19 -11.66 -4.32 -2.72
C ASN A 19 -11.14 -5.43 -3.64
N ASP A 20 -9.82 -5.62 -3.64
CA ASP A 20 -9.07 -6.61 -4.42
C ASP A 20 -9.56 -8.07 -4.30
N THR A 21 -10.24 -8.43 -3.22
CA THR A 21 -10.71 -9.79 -2.99
C THR A 21 -12.00 -10.10 -3.76
N CYS A 22 -12.87 -9.11 -3.97
CA CYS A 22 -14.18 -9.31 -4.61
C CYS A 22 -14.38 -8.51 -5.89
N CYS A 23 -13.54 -7.52 -6.18
CA CYS A 23 -13.67 -6.63 -7.33
C CYS A 23 -12.65 -6.93 -8.44
N ILE A 24 -11.87 -8.00 -8.31
CA ILE A 24 -10.96 -8.49 -9.36
C ILE A 24 -11.31 -9.95 -9.61
N ASP A 25 -11.67 -10.28 -10.85
CA ASP A 25 -11.72 -11.66 -11.30
C ASP A 25 -10.31 -12.22 -11.46
N LYS A 26 -9.88 -12.98 -10.45
CA LYS A 26 -8.57 -13.64 -10.44
C LYS A 26 -8.50 -14.87 -11.36
N THR A 27 -9.62 -15.26 -11.97
CA THR A 27 -9.68 -16.35 -12.95
C THR A 27 -9.37 -15.87 -14.38
N SER A 28 -9.58 -14.58 -14.65
CA SER A 28 -9.21 -13.92 -15.90
C SER A 28 -7.80 -13.34 -15.79
N SER A 29 -6.83 -13.91 -16.51
CA SER A 29 -5.46 -13.40 -16.53
C SER A 29 -5.35 -11.98 -17.10
N ALA A 30 -6.21 -11.64 -18.07
CA ALA A 30 -6.29 -10.32 -18.66
C ALA A 30 -6.77 -9.28 -17.63
N GLU A 31 -7.87 -9.57 -16.92
CA GLU A 31 -8.40 -8.67 -15.89
C GLU A 31 -7.44 -8.55 -14.71
N LEU A 32 -6.84 -9.66 -14.26
CA LEU A 32 -5.85 -9.62 -13.19
C LEU A 32 -4.63 -8.75 -13.57
N SER A 33 -4.16 -8.86 -14.81
CA SER A 33 -3.07 -8.04 -15.32
C SER A 33 -3.44 -6.55 -15.35
N GLU A 34 -4.63 -6.23 -15.86
CA GLU A 34 -5.14 -4.85 -15.88
C GLU A 34 -5.29 -4.29 -14.46
N ALA A 35 -5.84 -5.09 -13.54
CA ALA A 35 -6.05 -4.71 -12.16
C ALA A 35 -4.74 -4.42 -11.43
N ILE A 36 -3.72 -5.29 -11.57
CA ILE A 36 -2.40 -5.08 -10.95
C ILE A 36 -1.77 -3.77 -11.43
N ASN A 37 -1.90 -3.46 -12.72
CA ASN A 37 -1.38 -2.22 -13.30
C ASN A 37 -2.21 -0.98 -12.88
N SER A 38 -3.50 -1.14 -12.56
CA SER A 38 -4.41 -0.03 -12.25
C SER A 38 -4.60 0.23 -10.76
N MET A 39 -4.23 -0.72 -9.90
CA MET A 39 -4.52 -0.68 -8.46
C MET A 39 -4.05 0.58 -7.75
N TYR A 40 -2.83 1.05 -8.05
CA TYR A 40 -2.30 2.27 -7.47
C TYR A 40 -3.19 3.47 -7.80
N GLU A 41 -3.62 3.56 -9.06
CA GLU A 41 -4.47 4.65 -9.54
C GLU A 41 -5.87 4.57 -8.94
N TRP A 42 -6.43 3.37 -8.77
CA TRP A 42 -7.70 3.17 -8.09
C TRP A 42 -7.65 3.64 -6.62
N TYR A 43 -6.55 3.37 -5.91
CA TYR A 43 -6.36 3.93 -4.57
C TYR A 43 -6.19 5.45 -4.62
N ARG A 44 -5.38 5.97 -5.54
CA ARG A 44 -5.14 7.42 -5.69
C ARG A 44 -6.41 8.21 -5.97
N LEU A 45 -7.31 7.66 -6.77
CA LEU A 45 -8.58 8.27 -7.16
C LEU A 45 -9.72 7.98 -6.17
N SER A 46 -9.48 7.19 -5.13
CA SER A 46 -10.50 6.91 -4.13
C SER A 46 -10.77 8.14 -3.24
N ASP A 47 -12.05 8.42 -2.99
CA ASP A 47 -12.44 9.48 -2.05
C ASP A 47 -12.03 9.15 -0.61
N MET A 48 -11.98 7.85 -0.27
CA MET A 48 -11.62 7.36 1.06
C MET A 48 -11.06 5.94 0.99
N CYS A 49 -9.92 5.72 1.64
CA CYS A 49 -9.37 4.38 1.87
C CYS A 49 -9.58 3.96 3.33
N TYR A 50 -10.18 2.79 3.56
CA TYR A 50 -10.39 2.24 4.90
C TYR A 50 -9.43 1.08 5.16
N VAL A 51 -8.58 1.23 6.16
CA VAL A 51 -7.64 0.20 6.61
C VAL A 51 -8.21 -0.48 7.85
N TYR A 52 -8.57 -1.75 7.71
CA TYR A 52 -9.01 -2.59 8.83
C TYR A 52 -7.85 -3.36 9.45
N LEU A 53 -7.54 -3.09 10.71
CA LEU A 53 -6.48 -3.70 11.48
C LEU A 53 -7.07 -4.79 12.39
N ALA A 54 -6.98 -6.05 11.94
CA ALA A 54 -7.60 -7.18 12.63
C ALA A 54 -6.97 -7.54 13.98
N ASP A 55 -5.79 -7.01 14.26
CA ASP A 55 -4.91 -7.29 15.40
C ASP A 55 -4.72 -6.08 16.33
N VAL A 56 -5.54 -5.03 16.17
CA VAL A 56 -5.46 -3.82 16.99
C VAL A 56 -6.74 -3.65 17.79
N PRO A 57 -6.68 -3.61 19.13
CA PRO A 57 -7.84 -3.46 19.99
C PRO A 57 -8.38 -2.02 20.00
N ASP A 58 -9.58 -1.87 20.54
CA ASP A 58 -10.19 -0.56 20.77
C ASP A 58 -9.44 0.24 21.84
N GLY A 59 -9.33 1.55 21.64
CA GLY A 59 -8.62 2.45 22.56
C GLY A 59 -7.10 2.44 22.43
N ASP A 60 -6.52 1.75 21.44
CA ASP A 60 -5.09 1.89 21.12
C ASP A 60 -4.75 3.34 20.74
N ILE A 61 -3.61 3.85 21.24
CA ILE A 61 -3.17 5.25 21.07
C ILE A 61 -1.90 5.39 20.22
N ALA A 62 -1.54 4.37 19.43
CA ALA A 62 -0.41 4.36 18.49
C ALA A 62 0.96 4.75 19.09
N ARG A 63 1.12 4.56 20.40
CA ARG A 63 2.37 4.85 21.14
C ARG A 63 3.46 3.83 20.84
N ARG A 64 4.68 4.08 21.32
CA ARG A 64 5.76 3.08 21.20
C ARG A 64 5.34 1.79 21.92
N GLY A 65 5.41 0.66 21.23
CA GLY A 65 4.98 -0.65 21.75
C GLY A 65 3.48 -0.91 21.73
N SER A 66 2.69 -0.06 21.06
CA SER A 66 1.25 -0.31 20.83
C SER A 66 1.02 -1.41 19.80
N ASP A 67 -0.14 -2.06 19.85
CA ASP A 67 -0.55 -3.05 18.86
C ASP A 67 -0.68 -2.44 17.47
N PHE A 68 -1.08 -1.15 17.37
CA PHE A 68 -1.07 -0.43 16.09
C PHE A 68 0.28 -0.53 15.37
N ARG A 69 1.38 -0.16 16.04
CA ARG A 69 2.74 -0.22 15.46
C ARG A 69 3.23 -1.65 15.25
N GLY A 70 2.71 -2.61 16.02
CA GLY A 70 3.01 -4.03 15.89
C GLY A 70 2.14 -4.74 14.84
N SER A 71 1.16 -4.05 14.26
CA SER A 71 0.18 -4.68 13.38
C SER A 71 0.85 -5.32 12.16
N SER A 72 0.42 -6.54 11.88
CA SER A 72 0.76 -7.31 10.69
C SER A 72 0.42 -6.57 9.39
N TRP A 73 -0.47 -5.57 9.41
CA TRP A 73 -0.73 -4.75 8.24
C TRP A 73 0.51 -4.00 7.73
N HIS A 74 1.43 -3.59 8.63
CA HIS A 74 2.68 -2.91 8.25
C HIS A 74 3.68 -3.81 7.54
N THR A 75 3.54 -5.13 7.64
CA THR A 75 4.49 -6.10 7.08
C THR A 75 4.03 -6.67 5.74
N ARG A 76 2.84 -6.31 5.26
CA ARG A 76 2.33 -6.79 3.95
C ARG A 76 2.82 -5.89 2.82
N GLY A 77 3.25 -6.47 1.69
CA GLY A 77 3.78 -5.70 0.55
C GLY A 77 2.77 -4.70 -0.04
N TRP A 78 1.59 -5.21 -0.43
CA TRP A 78 0.54 -4.42 -1.09
C TRP A 78 -0.01 -3.25 -0.27
N THR A 79 0.08 -3.31 1.06
CA THR A 79 -0.43 -2.25 1.93
C THR A 79 0.40 -0.97 1.85
N LEU A 80 1.56 -1.01 1.18
CA LEU A 80 2.33 0.19 0.87
C LEU A 80 1.58 1.12 -0.09
N GLN A 81 0.95 0.56 -1.12
CA GLN A 81 0.13 1.35 -2.06
C GLN A 81 -1.14 1.86 -1.37
N GLU A 82 -1.79 1.02 -0.56
CA GLU A 82 -2.96 1.39 0.26
C GLU A 82 -2.69 2.59 1.18
N LEU A 83 -1.43 2.79 1.58
CA LEU A 83 -1.02 3.90 2.45
C LEU A 83 -0.63 5.17 1.69
N ILE A 84 0.17 4.99 0.63
CA ILE A 84 0.82 6.10 -0.08
C ILE A 84 -0.11 6.73 -1.12
N ALA A 85 -0.81 5.91 -1.91
CA ALA A 85 -1.57 6.37 -3.06
C ALA A 85 -2.79 7.25 -2.70
N PRO A 86 -3.69 6.84 -1.78
CA PRO A 86 -4.91 7.61 -1.50
C PRO A 86 -4.59 8.87 -0.69
N GLU A 87 -5.33 9.95 -0.94
CA GLU A 87 -5.20 11.18 -0.15
C GLU A 87 -5.69 10.97 1.29
N PHE A 88 -6.90 10.40 1.44
CA PHE A 88 -7.55 10.16 2.73
C PHE A 88 -7.53 8.68 3.10
N VAL A 89 -6.99 8.37 4.28
CA VAL A 89 -6.99 7.02 4.86
C VAL A 89 -7.51 7.06 6.29
N VAL A 90 -8.45 6.17 6.59
CA VAL A 90 -8.99 5.93 7.93
C VAL A 90 -8.58 4.56 8.42
N PHE A 91 -7.99 4.51 9.60
CA PHE A 91 -7.64 3.27 10.29
C PHE A 91 -8.76 2.86 11.23
N LEU A 92 -9.13 1.59 11.14
CA LEU A 92 -10.18 0.96 11.94
C LEU A 92 -9.59 -0.21 12.71
N THR A 93 -10.04 -0.37 13.95
CA THR A 93 -9.61 -1.46 14.85
C THR A 93 -10.25 -2.80 14.47
N GLN A 94 -9.92 -3.85 15.23
CA GLN A 94 -10.48 -5.19 15.06
C GLN A 94 -12.01 -5.25 15.19
N THR A 95 -12.64 -4.25 15.83
CA THR A 95 -14.10 -4.16 15.98
C THR A 95 -14.74 -3.14 15.03
N TRP A 96 -13.97 -2.58 14.08
CA TRP A 96 -14.38 -1.52 13.15
C TRP A 96 -14.58 -0.15 13.82
N CYS A 97 -13.99 0.09 14.99
CA CYS A 97 -13.98 1.40 15.62
C CYS A 97 -12.92 2.31 14.98
N PHE A 98 -13.20 3.61 14.94
CA PHE A 98 -12.25 4.61 14.45
C PHE A 98 -11.02 4.68 15.35
N LEU A 99 -9.84 4.47 14.77
CA LEU A 99 -8.55 4.60 15.45
C LEU A 99 -7.88 5.94 15.15
N GLY A 100 -7.97 6.41 13.90
CA GLY A 100 -7.32 7.63 13.46
C GLY A 100 -7.27 7.73 11.94
N THR A 101 -6.72 8.84 11.45
CA THR A 101 -6.47 9.06 10.02
C THR A 101 -4.98 8.93 9.71
N LYS A 102 -4.62 8.80 8.43
CA LYS A 102 -3.21 8.91 8.00
C LYS A 102 -2.55 10.18 8.52
N MET A 103 -3.27 11.31 8.52
CA MET A 103 -2.80 12.57 9.08
C MET A 103 -2.57 12.50 10.59
N SER A 104 -3.54 12.03 11.37
CA SER A 104 -3.40 12.00 12.84
C SER A 104 -2.36 10.98 13.30
N LEU A 105 -2.14 9.92 12.52
CA LEU A 105 -1.20 8.84 12.82
C LEU A 105 0.14 8.97 12.08
N ALA A 106 0.36 10.04 11.29
CA ALA A 106 1.52 10.20 10.41
C ALA A 106 2.85 10.00 11.13
N SER A 107 3.00 10.52 12.36
CA SER A 107 4.22 10.36 13.15
C SER A 107 4.47 8.90 13.56
N ALA A 108 3.42 8.15 13.90
CA ALA A 108 3.54 6.71 14.20
C ALA A 108 3.82 5.91 12.93
N LEU A 109 3.09 6.20 11.84
CA LEU A 109 3.26 5.58 10.53
C LEU A 109 4.67 5.77 9.98
N ALA A 110 5.23 6.98 10.04
CA ALA A 110 6.57 7.29 9.56
C ALA A 110 7.63 6.42 10.28
N ARG A 111 7.52 6.32 11.61
CA ARG A 111 8.45 5.51 12.42
C ARG A 111 8.34 4.01 12.16
N THR A 112 7.13 3.51 11.91
CA THR A 112 6.90 2.07 11.72
C THR A 112 7.25 1.64 10.29
N SER A 113 6.88 2.44 9.29
CA SER A 113 7.02 2.10 7.86
C SER A 113 8.33 2.56 7.24
N GLY A 114 9.02 3.54 7.83
CA GLY A 114 10.18 4.20 7.22
C GLY A 114 9.83 5.20 6.12
N ILE A 115 8.53 5.41 5.84
CA ILE A 115 8.06 6.41 4.88
C ILE A 115 8.23 7.81 5.51
N ASP A 116 8.72 8.74 4.71
CA ASP A 116 8.93 10.12 5.13
C ASP A 116 7.61 10.80 5.54
N PHE A 117 7.65 11.59 6.62
CA PHE A 117 6.47 12.24 7.17
C PHE A 117 5.77 13.10 6.12
N ASP A 118 6.53 13.90 5.36
CA ASP A 118 6.00 14.80 4.33
C ASP A 118 5.32 14.06 3.16
N ILE A 119 5.73 12.82 2.89
CA ILE A 119 5.06 11.95 1.91
C ILE A 119 3.71 11.48 2.46
N LEU A 120 3.68 11.04 3.73
CA LEU A 120 2.44 10.56 4.39
C LEU A 120 1.38 11.66 4.50
N VAL A 121 1.80 12.91 4.74
CA VAL A 121 0.89 14.06 4.85
C VAL A 121 0.63 14.79 3.54
N GLY A 122 1.13 14.27 2.41
CA GLY A 122 0.88 14.83 1.07
C GLY A 122 1.60 16.15 0.77
N ARG A 123 2.62 16.53 1.55
CA ARG A 123 3.46 17.72 1.31
C ARG A 123 4.57 17.47 0.29
N ALA A 124 4.96 16.21 0.11
CA ALA A 124 5.92 15.77 -0.88
C ALA A 124 5.34 14.61 -1.69
N ARG A 125 5.85 14.40 -2.89
CA ARG A 125 5.46 13.30 -3.78
C ARG A 125 6.49 12.15 -3.68
N PRO A 126 6.09 10.88 -3.85
CA PRO A 126 7.04 9.76 -3.83
C PRO A 126 8.23 9.92 -4.79
N ASP A 127 8.02 10.54 -5.95
CA ASP A 127 9.06 10.80 -6.96
C ASP A 127 10.07 11.88 -6.55
N SER A 128 9.84 12.62 -5.46
CA SER A 128 10.78 13.63 -4.94
C SER A 128 11.90 13.05 -4.07
N VAL A 129 11.86 11.74 -3.76
CA VAL A 129 12.92 11.05 -3.01
C VAL A 129 13.56 9.98 -3.89
N SER A 130 14.78 9.60 -3.55
CA SER A 130 15.57 8.67 -4.35
C SER A 130 14.90 7.31 -4.52
N VAL A 131 15.27 6.61 -5.59
CA VAL A 131 14.85 5.22 -5.84
C VAL A 131 15.18 4.34 -4.64
N ALA A 132 16.38 4.47 -4.05
CA ALA A 132 16.74 3.73 -2.85
C ALA A 132 15.80 4.00 -1.68
N ARG A 133 15.44 5.27 -1.47
CA ARG A 133 14.53 5.64 -0.39
C ARG A 133 13.17 4.99 -0.58
N ARG A 134 12.61 5.04 -1.80
CA ARG A 134 11.35 4.36 -2.13
C ARG A 134 11.43 2.84 -1.95
N MET A 135 12.51 2.21 -2.42
CA MET A 135 12.74 0.77 -2.26
C MET A 135 12.80 0.37 -0.77
N SER A 136 13.44 1.20 0.06
CA SER A 136 13.58 0.94 1.50
C SER A 136 12.24 0.81 2.23
N TRP A 137 11.17 1.43 1.73
CA TRP A 137 9.81 1.32 2.29
C TRP A 137 9.22 -0.09 2.20
N ALA A 138 9.75 -0.93 1.30
CA ALA A 138 9.38 -2.32 1.14
C ALA A 138 10.34 -3.31 1.82
N ALA A 139 11.48 -2.86 2.35
CA ALA A 139 12.53 -3.74 2.87
C ALA A 139 12.06 -4.68 4.01
N LYS A 140 11.09 -4.24 4.81
CA LYS A 140 10.52 -5.04 5.92
C LYS A 140 9.17 -5.67 5.59
N ARG A 141 8.74 -5.60 4.33
CA ARG A 141 7.44 -6.11 3.88
C ARG A 141 7.62 -7.44 3.17
N ALA A 142 6.63 -8.32 3.35
CA ALA A 142 6.55 -9.64 2.75
C ALA A 142 5.29 -9.77 1.90
N THR A 143 5.37 -10.62 0.90
CA THR A 143 4.26 -10.97 0.02
C THR A 143 4.08 -12.48 -0.02
N THR A 144 2.86 -12.95 -0.29
CA THR A 144 2.56 -14.38 -0.38
C THR A 144 3.18 -15.00 -1.62
N ARG A 145 3.08 -14.30 -2.76
CA ARG A 145 3.78 -14.65 -4.00
C ARG A 145 5.07 -13.84 -4.08
N VAL A 146 6.14 -14.47 -4.51
CA VAL A 146 7.46 -13.82 -4.59
C VAL A 146 7.44 -12.67 -5.61
N GLU A 147 6.70 -12.82 -6.70
CA GLU A 147 6.58 -11.82 -7.76
C GLU A 147 5.87 -10.55 -7.28
N ASP A 148 4.96 -10.66 -6.32
CA ASP A 148 4.26 -9.51 -5.75
C ASP A 148 5.20 -8.56 -5.02
N ARG A 149 6.43 -9.00 -4.65
CA ARG A 149 7.47 -8.08 -4.15
C ARG A 149 7.77 -6.98 -5.17
N ALA A 150 7.71 -7.32 -6.46
CA ALA A 150 7.87 -6.38 -7.56
C ALA A 150 6.56 -5.66 -7.88
N TYR A 151 5.46 -6.40 -8.05
CA TYR A 151 4.20 -5.82 -8.52
C TYR A 151 3.59 -4.83 -7.52
N SER A 152 3.76 -5.07 -6.22
CA SER A 152 3.32 -4.12 -5.18
C SER A 152 4.09 -2.81 -5.16
N LEU A 153 5.19 -2.69 -5.91
CA LEU A 153 5.99 -1.46 -6.03
C LEU A 153 5.73 -0.68 -7.33
N MET A 154 5.12 -1.30 -8.33
CA MET A 154 4.91 -0.70 -9.66
C MET A 154 4.31 0.70 -9.59
N GLY A 155 3.21 0.86 -8.83
CA GLY A 155 2.57 2.16 -8.64
C GLY A 155 3.42 3.22 -7.94
N ILE A 156 4.27 2.81 -7.00
CA ILE A 156 5.18 3.73 -6.27
C ILE A 156 6.26 4.29 -7.22
N PHE A 157 6.65 3.50 -8.22
CA PHE A 157 7.64 3.88 -9.22
C PHE A 157 7.02 4.41 -10.53
N GLY A 158 5.69 4.38 -10.68
CA GLY A 158 5.03 4.75 -11.93
C GLY A 158 5.35 3.80 -13.09
N ILE A 159 5.66 2.53 -12.79
CA ILE A 159 6.02 1.51 -13.77
C ILE A 159 4.81 0.68 -14.15
N HIS A 160 4.66 0.42 -15.45
CA HIS A 160 3.70 -0.55 -15.98
C HIS A 160 4.47 -1.68 -16.63
N MET A 161 4.22 -2.91 -16.21
CA MET A 161 4.81 -4.10 -16.82
C MET A 161 3.84 -5.29 -16.67
N PRO A 162 3.82 -6.23 -17.64
CA PRO A 162 2.97 -7.40 -17.54
C PRO A 162 3.35 -8.27 -16.33
N PRO A 163 2.41 -8.59 -15.41
CA PRO A 163 2.66 -9.53 -14.33
C PRO A 163 2.69 -10.96 -14.89
N ILE A 164 3.81 -11.66 -14.66
CA ILE A 164 4.03 -13.05 -15.06
C ILE A 164 4.19 -13.87 -13.78
N TYR A 165 3.10 -14.47 -13.30
CA TYR A 165 3.17 -15.37 -12.15
C TYR A 165 3.85 -16.69 -12.53
N GLY A 166 4.85 -17.10 -11.76
CA GLY A 166 5.72 -18.25 -12.05
C GLY A 166 7.14 -17.85 -12.47
N GLU A 167 7.42 -16.56 -12.70
CA GLU A 167 8.78 -16.10 -13.04
C GLU A 167 9.71 -15.97 -11.82
N GLY A 168 9.16 -16.04 -10.60
CA GLY A 168 9.94 -15.99 -9.37
C GLY A 168 10.59 -14.63 -9.13
N GLU A 169 11.82 -14.64 -8.59
CA GLU A 169 12.60 -13.43 -8.30
C GLU A 169 12.94 -12.59 -9.55
N LYS A 170 12.76 -13.13 -10.76
CA LYS A 170 12.95 -12.39 -12.01
C LYS A 170 12.00 -11.21 -12.15
N ALA A 171 10.82 -11.27 -11.53
CA ALA A 171 9.87 -10.16 -11.50
C ALA A 171 10.51 -8.90 -10.88
N PHE A 172 11.32 -9.07 -9.84
CA PHE A 172 11.99 -7.96 -9.18
C PHE A 172 13.13 -7.37 -10.02
N ILE A 173 13.88 -8.23 -10.72
CA ILE A 173 14.90 -7.79 -11.69
C ILE A 173 14.26 -6.95 -12.79
N ARG A 174 13.14 -7.42 -13.36
CA ARG A 174 12.38 -6.67 -14.37
C ARG A 174 11.92 -5.30 -13.85
N LEU A 175 11.43 -5.23 -12.61
CA LEU A 175 11.09 -3.95 -12.00
C LEU A 175 12.31 -3.00 -11.96
N GLN A 176 13.48 -3.49 -11.54
CA GLN A 176 14.69 -2.68 -11.50
C GLN A 176 15.13 -2.21 -12.90
N GLU A 177 15.03 -3.08 -13.91
CA GLU A 177 15.29 -2.73 -15.30
C GLU A 177 14.35 -1.63 -15.81
N GLU A 178 13.05 -1.72 -15.53
CA GLU A 178 12.08 -0.68 -15.92
C GLU A 178 12.32 0.64 -15.18
N ILE A 179 12.73 0.60 -13.90
CA ILE A 179 13.11 1.80 -13.16
C ILE A 179 14.35 2.44 -13.78
N LEU A 180 15.37 1.66 -14.13
CA LEU A 180 16.60 2.16 -14.77
C LEU A 180 16.35 2.79 -16.14
N LYS A 181 15.39 2.28 -16.91
CA LYS A 181 15.00 2.84 -18.21
C LYS A 181 14.34 4.22 -18.09
N THR A 182 13.63 4.47 -17.00
CA THR A 182 12.78 5.66 -16.83
C THR A 182 13.36 6.69 -15.87
N THR A 183 14.21 6.27 -14.94
CA THR A 183 14.75 7.10 -13.85
C THR A 183 16.28 6.95 -13.79
N PRO A 184 17.05 8.00 -14.14
CA PRO A 184 18.51 7.98 -14.09
C PRO A 184 19.02 8.20 -12.65
N ASP A 185 18.60 7.35 -11.70
CA ASP A 185 18.99 7.41 -10.29
C ASP A 185 19.85 6.20 -9.91
N GLN A 186 21.15 6.46 -9.70
CA GLN A 186 22.13 5.42 -9.34
C GLN A 186 21.92 4.83 -7.94
N SER A 187 21.08 5.43 -7.09
CA SER A 187 20.81 4.91 -5.75
C SER A 187 20.15 3.54 -5.76
N ILE A 188 19.58 3.09 -6.90
CA ILE A 188 19.01 1.74 -7.06
C ILE A 188 19.99 0.60 -6.74
N PHE A 189 21.29 0.87 -6.65
CA PHE A 189 22.30 -0.12 -6.26
C PHE A 189 22.64 -0.14 -4.76
N VAL A 190 22.06 0.74 -3.94
CA VAL A 190 22.45 0.94 -2.52
C VAL A 190 21.26 0.98 -1.55
N TRP A 191 20.17 0.28 -1.87
CA TRP A 191 18.92 0.29 -1.09
C TRP A 191 18.78 -0.84 -0.07
#